data_AF-A0A0C9RDF6-F1
#
_entry.id   AF-A0A0C9RDF6-F1
#
_cell.length_a   1.000
_cell.length_b   1.000
_cell.length_c   1.000
_cell.angle_alpha   90.00
_cell.angle_beta   90.00
_cell.angle_gamma   90.00
#
_symmetry.space_group_name_H-M   'P 1'
#
loop_
_entity.id
_entity.type
_entity.pdbx_description
1 polymer ?
#
loop_
_entity_poly.entity_id
_entity_poly.type
_entity_poly.pdbx_seq_one_letter_code
_entity_poly.pdbx_strand_id
1 'polypeptide(L)'
;MASNTLWKTLRIFNYNRCIPCTISLPLVNKQTVTVTPKWVNLSGNSYCDVVSEEPKKPNNKRKIFIPKITLLSENNEMTVMTIEEAEKLARRRDLKLVKVVDVETRVDRPVYRLMKIQDFLKEEAKTKAAAKDAREKAIKEDKTIAISGKIADNDLHTKIKSIHKMLRKRYGVRVVIAADGNVEKAKTVRDTVIESCKEIAKVVTKNDSAFNAKVTLRPILDKINQDKKKEDNDSEEEDSH
;
A
#
# COMPACT_ATOMS: atom_id res chain seq x y z
N MET A 1 -41.29 -62.30 -3.56
CA MET A 1 -40.07 -62.96 -3.06
C MET A 1 -39.76 -62.33 -1.70
N ALA A 2 -40.20 -63.00 -0.64
CA ALA A 2 -39.32 -63.65 0.36
C ALA A 2 -38.72 -62.60 1.33
N SER A 3 -39.42 -62.29 2.44
CA SER A 3 -39.33 -62.92 3.78
C SER A 3 -38.21 -62.29 4.63
N ASN A 4 -38.56 -61.46 5.62
CA ASN A 4 -38.69 -61.83 7.05
C ASN A 4 -37.45 -62.55 7.59
N THR A 5 -36.82 -61.99 8.63
CA THR A 5 -37.00 -62.46 10.03
C THR A 5 -36.14 -61.65 11.00
N LEU A 6 -36.78 -61.18 12.07
CA LEU A 6 -36.17 -60.99 13.39
C LEU A 6 -35.34 -62.22 13.79
N TRP A 7 -34.44 -62.11 14.77
CA TRP A 7 -34.50 -62.91 16.00
C TRP A 7 -33.60 -62.30 17.07
N LYS A 8 -34.17 -62.18 18.26
CA LYS A 8 -33.50 -61.94 19.54
C LYS A 8 -32.67 -63.18 19.90
N THR A 9 -31.56 -62.98 20.59
CA THR A 9 -31.16 -63.90 21.67
C THR A 9 -30.59 -63.12 22.85
N LEU A 10 -31.14 -63.46 24.02
CA LEU A 10 -30.82 -62.99 25.35
C LEU A 10 -29.49 -63.56 25.87
N ARG A 11 -28.85 -62.76 26.75
CA ARG A 11 -28.15 -63.08 28.02
C ARG A 11 -27.21 -64.29 28.07
N ILE A 12 -26.02 -64.05 28.65
CA ILE A 12 -25.65 -64.59 29.98
C ILE A 12 -24.71 -63.58 30.64
N PHE A 13 -25.08 -63.17 31.86
CA PHE A 13 -24.20 -62.53 32.84
C PHE A 13 -23.27 -63.63 33.38
N ASN A 14 -21.96 -63.39 33.46
CA ASN A 14 -21.17 -64.06 34.49
C ASN A 14 -20.16 -63.11 35.10
N TYR A 15 -20.34 -62.93 36.40
CA TYR A 15 -19.52 -62.14 37.30
C TYR A 15 -18.09 -62.67 37.32
N ASN A 16 -17.11 -61.77 37.21
CA ASN A 16 -15.91 -61.86 38.05
C ASN A 16 -15.60 -60.44 38.54
N ARG A 17 -16.13 -60.19 39.73
CA ARG A 17 -15.95 -59.00 40.54
C ARG A 17 -14.56 -59.08 41.17
N CYS A 18 -13.55 -58.50 40.54
CA CYS A 18 -12.29 -58.23 41.23
C CYS A 18 -12.43 -56.87 41.93
N ILE A 19 -12.51 -56.93 43.26
CA ILE A 19 -12.46 -55.76 44.14
C ILE A 19 -11.05 -55.17 43.99
N PRO A 20 -10.86 -53.93 43.49
CA PRO A 20 -9.57 -53.29 43.60
C PRO A 20 -9.35 -52.94 45.07
N CYS A 21 -8.46 -53.68 45.74
CA CYS A 21 -7.94 -53.28 47.03
C CYS A 21 -7.20 -51.96 46.84
N THR A 22 -7.81 -50.86 47.27
CA THR A 22 -7.14 -49.57 47.41
C THR A 22 -6.19 -49.66 48.60
N ILE A 23 -4.92 -49.95 48.34
CA ILE A 23 -3.87 -49.77 49.34
C ILE A 23 -3.54 -48.28 49.35
N SER A 24 -4.02 -47.58 50.38
CA SER A 24 -3.61 -46.22 50.70
C SER A 24 -2.22 -46.26 51.32
N LEU A 25 -1.20 -45.79 50.59
CA LEU A 25 0.10 -45.44 51.15
C LEU A 25 0.23 -43.91 51.19
N PRO A 26 0.82 -43.35 52.25
CA PRO A 26 0.81 -41.92 52.48
C PRO A 26 1.73 -41.17 51.50
N LEU A 27 1.11 -40.19 50.86
CA LEU A 27 1.60 -38.93 50.32
C LEU A 27 3.11 -38.61 50.52
N VAL A 28 3.92 -38.82 49.48
CA VAL A 28 5.02 -37.91 49.14
C VAL A 28 5.03 -37.71 47.63
N ASN A 29 4.83 -36.45 47.23
CA ASN A 29 4.80 -35.91 45.87
C ASN A 29 3.56 -36.27 45.04
N LYS A 30 2.79 -35.24 44.65
CA LYS A 30 1.49 -35.30 43.95
C LYS A 30 1.63 -35.84 42.52
N GLN A 31 1.96 -37.12 42.37
CA GLN A 31 1.87 -37.85 41.13
C GLN A 31 1.07 -39.12 41.40
N THR A 32 -0.16 -39.16 40.89
CA THR A 32 -0.95 -40.38 40.88
C THR A 32 -0.37 -41.28 39.79
N VAL A 33 0.46 -42.25 40.18
CA VAL A 33 0.97 -43.27 39.25
C VAL A 33 -0.08 -44.38 39.14
N THR A 34 -0.81 -44.40 38.04
CA THR A 34 -1.72 -45.50 37.69
C THR A 34 -0.91 -46.63 37.05
N VAL A 35 -0.65 -47.69 37.80
CA VAL A 35 0.02 -48.89 37.27
C VAL A 35 -1.04 -49.85 36.75
N THR A 36 -1.16 -49.98 35.44
CA THR A 36 -1.98 -51.03 34.81
C THR A 36 -1.17 -52.32 34.70
N PRO A 37 -1.76 -53.51 34.91
CA PRO A 37 -1.05 -54.77 34.71
C PRO A 37 -0.76 -54.96 33.21
N LYS A 38 0.51 -55.20 32.91
CA LYS A 38 1.07 -55.28 31.56
C LYS A 38 0.91 -56.69 31.01
N TRP A 39 0.47 -56.82 29.76
CA TRP A 39 0.61 -58.05 28.99
C TRP A 39 2.10 -58.23 28.60
N VAL A 40 2.62 -59.43 28.77
CA VAL A 40 3.99 -59.81 28.39
C VAL A 40 3.95 -60.37 26.98
N ASN A 41 4.65 -59.73 26.04
CA ASN A 41 4.92 -60.31 24.72
C ASN A 41 6.22 -61.12 24.74
N LEU A 42 6.31 -62.15 23.88
CA LEU A 42 7.33 -63.20 23.88
C LEU A 42 8.79 -62.79 23.59
N SER A 43 9.11 -61.51 23.47
CA SER A 43 10.46 -61.03 23.10
C SER A 43 11.19 -60.22 24.17
N GLY A 44 10.75 -60.30 25.44
CA GLY A 44 11.61 -59.97 26.59
C GLY A 44 12.07 -58.51 26.77
N ASN A 45 11.59 -57.54 25.99
CA ASN A 45 11.93 -56.13 26.17
C ASN A 45 10.77 -55.35 26.79
N SER A 46 10.95 -54.92 28.04
CA SER A 46 10.00 -54.06 28.76
C SER A 46 10.43 -52.60 28.68
N TYR A 47 9.83 -51.83 27.77
CA TYR A 47 9.90 -50.37 27.84
C TYR A 47 8.63 -49.84 28.51
N CYS A 48 8.77 -49.12 29.62
CA CYS A 48 7.68 -48.39 30.26
C CYS A 48 7.75 -46.93 29.77
N ASP A 49 6.88 -46.57 28.84
CA ASP A 49 6.68 -45.16 28.49
C ASP A 49 5.92 -44.48 29.63
N VAL A 50 6.65 -43.78 30.48
CA VAL A 50 6.07 -42.86 31.47
C VAL A 50 5.62 -41.61 30.71
N VAL A 51 4.36 -41.57 30.30
CA VAL A 51 3.76 -40.35 29.73
C VAL A 51 3.44 -39.41 30.89
N SER A 52 4.37 -38.51 31.20
CA SER A 52 4.13 -37.39 32.12
C SER A 52 3.29 -36.34 31.40
N GLU A 53 1.98 -36.28 31.70
CA GLU A 53 1.13 -35.17 31.26
C GLU A 53 1.51 -33.90 32.03
N GLU A 54 2.25 -33.01 31.38
CA GLU A 54 2.51 -31.67 31.93
C GLU A 54 1.23 -30.81 31.88
N PRO A 55 0.94 -30.00 32.93
CA PRO A 55 -0.25 -29.16 32.97
C PRO A 55 -0.21 -28.08 31.89
N LYS A 56 -1.18 -28.09 30.97
CA LYS A 56 -1.33 -27.07 29.92
C LYS A 56 -1.55 -25.69 30.56
N LYS A 57 -0.62 -24.75 30.32
CA LYS A 57 -0.70 -23.36 30.79
C LYS A 57 -2.00 -22.70 30.32
N PRO A 58 -2.67 -21.88 31.16
CA PRO A 58 -3.92 -21.23 30.77
C PRO A 58 -3.69 -20.28 29.59
N ASN A 59 -4.46 -20.49 28.52
CA ASN A 59 -4.40 -19.69 27.31
C ASN A 59 -4.94 -18.28 27.62
N ASN A 60 -4.04 -17.32 27.85
CA ASN A 60 -4.40 -15.96 28.21
C ASN A 60 -4.98 -15.26 26.97
N LYS A 61 -6.32 -15.30 26.84
CA LYS A 61 -7.04 -14.69 25.73
C LYS A 61 -6.76 -13.18 25.74
N ARG A 62 -6.03 -12.70 24.73
CA ARG A 62 -5.75 -11.27 24.57
C ARG A 62 -7.08 -10.52 24.39
N LYS A 63 -7.28 -9.45 25.16
CA LYS A 63 -8.43 -8.55 25.00
C LYS A 63 -8.31 -7.87 23.63
N ILE A 64 -9.34 -7.99 22.81
CA ILE A 64 -9.41 -7.34 21.50
C ILE A 64 -9.72 -5.86 21.74
N PHE A 65 -8.82 -4.97 21.31
CA PHE A 65 -9.03 -3.52 21.39
C PHE A 65 -9.90 -3.08 20.22
N ILE A 66 -11.07 -2.51 20.52
CA ILE A 66 -11.97 -1.94 19.51
C ILE A 66 -11.62 -0.45 19.36
N PRO A 67 -11.12 -0.01 18.20
CA PRO A 67 -10.74 1.38 17.99
C PRO A 67 -11.99 2.28 18.00
N LYS A 68 -11.94 3.34 18.81
CA LYS A 68 -12.97 4.38 18.85
C LYS A 68 -12.64 5.49 17.85
N ILE A 69 -13.68 6.04 17.25
CA ILE A 69 -13.59 7.11 16.26
C ILE A 69 -14.36 8.34 16.74
N THR A 70 -14.03 9.50 16.19
CA THR A 70 -14.81 10.73 16.40
C THR A 70 -15.72 10.94 15.20
N LEU A 71 -17.03 10.92 15.41
CA LEU A 71 -18.06 11.15 14.41
C LEU A 71 -18.50 12.61 14.44
N LEU A 72 -18.55 13.23 13.26
CA LEU A 72 -19.18 14.51 12.98
C LEU A 72 -20.56 14.25 12.35
N SER A 73 -21.60 14.68 13.05
CA SER A 73 -22.97 14.67 12.51
C SER A 73 -23.18 15.81 11.50
N GLU A 74 -24.34 15.83 10.82
CA GLU A 74 -24.72 16.91 9.89
C GLU A 74 -24.73 18.29 10.55
N ASN A 75 -25.06 18.37 11.84
CA ASN A 75 -25.06 19.60 12.65
C ASN A 75 -23.67 20.02 13.16
N ASN A 76 -22.59 19.40 12.68
CA ASN A 76 -21.21 19.58 13.17
C ASN A 76 -20.98 19.19 14.65
N GLU A 77 -21.91 18.44 15.25
CA GLU A 77 -21.72 17.87 16.59
C GLU A 77 -20.70 16.72 16.57
N MET A 78 -19.78 16.73 17.55
CA MET A 78 -18.75 15.71 17.72
C MET A 78 -19.20 14.65 18.73
N THR A 79 -19.25 13.39 18.32
CA THR A 79 -19.58 12.26 19.19
C THR A 79 -18.53 11.16 19.06
N VAL A 80 -18.08 10.57 20.17
CA VAL A 80 -17.11 9.46 20.13
C VAL A 80 -17.86 8.14 20.17
N MET A 81 -17.66 7.29 19.16
CA MET A 81 -18.33 5.98 19.04
C MET A 81 -17.45 4.99 18.28
N THR A 82 -17.90 3.75 18.12
CA THR A 82 -17.23 2.74 17.30
C THR A 82 -17.59 2.91 15.81
N ILE A 83 -16.77 2.34 14.92
CA ILE A 83 -17.02 2.38 13.46
C ILE A 83 -18.35 1.69 13.14
N GLU A 84 -18.63 0.54 13.76
CA GLU A 84 -19.85 -0.22 13.52
C GLU A 84 -21.13 0.55 13.91
N GLU A 85 -21.07 1.29 15.02
CA GLU A 85 -22.17 2.15 15.47
C GLU A 85 -22.39 3.31 14.50
N ALA A 86 -21.32 3.97 14.07
CA ALA A 86 -21.39 5.05 13.09
C ALA A 86 -21.97 4.57 11.76
N GLU A 87 -21.59 3.39 11.27
CA GLU A 87 -22.17 2.82 10.07
C GLU A 87 -23.65 2.46 10.23
N LYS A 88 -24.06 1.94 11.40
CA LYS A 88 -25.47 1.68 11.68
C LYS A 88 -26.28 2.98 11.66
N LEU A 89 -25.74 4.08 12.22
CA LEU A 89 -26.37 5.40 12.15
C LEU A 89 -26.45 5.92 10.72
N ALA A 90 -25.40 5.75 9.92
CA ALA A 90 -25.36 6.13 8.52
C ALA A 90 -26.46 5.40 7.72
N ARG A 91 -26.54 4.06 7.87
CA ARG A 91 -27.57 3.23 7.22
C ARG A 91 -28.99 3.58 7.65
N ARG A 92 -29.22 3.92 8.92
CA ARG A 92 -30.56 4.30 9.43
C ARG A 92 -31.05 5.64 8.89
N ARG A 93 -30.15 6.54 8.49
CA ARG A 93 -30.45 7.89 8.04
C ARG A 93 -30.22 8.10 6.53
N ASP A 94 -29.91 7.02 5.79
CA ASP A 94 -29.52 7.06 4.37
C ASP A 94 -28.34 8.01 4.07
N LEU A 95 -27.40 8.08 5.01
CA LEU A 95 -26.18 8.89 4.91
C LEU A 95 -24.97 8.01 4.64
N LYS A 96 -23.91 8.63 4.13
CA LYS A 96 -22.61 8.01 3.90
C LYS A 96 -21.61 8.46 4.95
N LEU A 97 -20.89 7.50 5.52
CA LEU A 97 -19.78 7.74 6.44
C LEU A 97 -18.50 8.00 5.63
N VAL A 98 -17.90 9.19 5.79
CA VAL A 98 -16.71 9.63 5.04
C VAL A 98 -15.60 9.97 6.02
N LYS A 99 -14.38 9.48 5.76
CA LYS A 99 -13.21 9.82 6.57
C LYS A 99 -12.72 11.22 6.19
N VAL A 100 -12.58 12.12 7.16
CA VAL A 100 -12.06 13.47 6.95
C VAL A 100 -10.64 13.54 7.50
N VAL A 101 -9.68 13.91 6.65
CA VAL A 101 -8.25 14.01 7.03
C VAL A 101 -7.91 15.42 7.53
N ASP A 102 -8.65 16.43 7.08
CA ASP A 102 -8.29 17.85 7.23
C ASP A 102 -8.84 18.54 8.49
N VAL A 103 -9.48 17.82 9.41
CA VAL A 103 -9.96 18.46 10.66
C VAL A 103 -8.75 18.66 11.56
N GLU A 104 -8.28 19.91 11.64
CA GLU A 104 -7.17 20.43 12.45
C GLU A 104 -6.78 19.51 13.61
N THR A 105 -5.57 18.92 13.52
CA THR A 105 -4.55 18.44 14.49
C THR A 105 -4.84 18.44 16.00
N ARG A 106 -6.10 18.39 16.44
CA ARG A 106 -6.55 18.52 17.84
C ARG A 106 -7.09 17.22 18.39
N VAL A 107 -7.38 16.24 17.54
CA VAL A 107 -8.00 14.97 17.95
C VAL A 107 -7.09 13.81 17.56
N ASP A 108 -6.59 13.08 18.57
CA ASP A 108 -5.77 11.87 18.41
C ASP A 108 -6.49 10.73 17.67
N ARG A 109 -7.83 10.78 17.66
CA ARG A 109 -8.70 9.77 17.02
C ARG A 109 -9.03 10.16 15.58
N PRO A 110 -9.14 9.19 14.66
CA PRO A 110 -9.57 9.47 13.29
C PRO A 110 -11.00 10.04 13.28
N VAL A 111 -11.19 11.05 12.45
CA VAL A 111 -12.45 11.79 12.34
C VAL A 111 -13.23 11.33 11.10
N TYR A 112 -14.52 11.07 11.28
CA TYR A 112 -15.45 10.70 10.23
C TYR A 112 -16.62 11.67 10.23
N ARG A 113 -17.18 11.96 9.05
CA ARG A 113 -18.36 12.81 8.86
C ARG A 113 -19.49 12.02 8.21
N LEU A 114 -20.72 12.25 8.64
CA LEU A 114 -21.92 11.80 7.93
C LEU A 114 -22.28 12.82 6.85
N MET A 115 -22.41 12.37 5.60
CA MET A 115 -22.75 13.22 4.45
C MET A 115 -23.84 12.56 3.60
N LYS A 116 -24.68 13.36 2.97
CA LYS A 116 -25.67 12.85 1.99
C LYS A 116 -24.95 12.30 0.76
N ILE A 117 -25.57 11.30 0.13
CA ILE A 117 -25.00 10.62 -1.05
C ILE A 117 -24.77 11.62 -2.20
N GLN A 118 -25.71 12.54 -2.46
CA GLN A 118 -25.59 13.53 -3.53
C GLN A 118 -24.43 14.50 -3.31
N ASP A 119 -24.23 14.95 -2.07
CA ASP A 119 -23.15 15.88 -1.72
C ASP A 119 -21.79 15.19 -1.79
N PHE A 120 -21.72 13.91 -1.35
CA PHE A 120 -20.53 13.08 -1.52
C PHE A 120 -20.11 12.96 -2.99
N LEU A 121 -21.06 12.69 -3.90
CA LEU A 121 -20.76 12.58 -5.34
C LEU A 121 -20.24 13.90 -5.92
N LYS A 122 -20.81 15.04 -5.50
CA LYS A 122 -20.34 16.37 -5.93
C LYS A 122 -18.93 16.66 -5.41
N GLU A 123 -18.65 16.35 -4.15
CA GLU A 123 -17.33 16.53 -3.55
C GLU A 123 -16.30 15.60 -4.19
N GLU A 124 -16.66 14.34 -4.45
CA GLU A 124 -15.82 13.39 -5.18
C GLU A 124 -15.52 13.86 -6.62
N ALA A 125 -16.51 14.43 -7.32
CA ALA A 125 -16.31 15.03 -8.63
C ALA A 125 -15.38 16.25 -8.58
N LYS A 126 -15.57 17.15 -7.60
CA LYS A 126 -14.72 18.33 -7.39
C LYS A 126 -13.28 17.95 -7.05
N THR A 127 -13.09 17.01 -6.14
CA THR A 127 -11.76 16.51 -5.74
C THR A 127 -11.06 15.81 -6.90
N LYS A 128 -11.79 15.00 -7.70
CA LYS A 128 -11.24 14.40 -8.93
C LYS A 128 -10.88 15.45 -9.98
N ALA A 129 -11.70 16.47 -10.18
CA ALA A 129 -11.40 17.57 -11.10
C ALA A 129 -10.16 18.36 -10.63
N ALA A 130 -10.13 18.76 -9.36
CA ALA A 130 -8.97 19.45 -8.79
C ALA A 130 -7.70 18.60 -8.83
N ALA A 131 -7.78 17.28 -8.62
CA ALA A 131 -6.64 16.39 -8.73
C ALA A 131 -6.15 16.24 -10.19
N LYS A 132 -7.06 16.22 -11.16
CA LYS A 132 -6.69 16.25 -12.59
C LYS A 132 -5.99 17.56 -12.94
N ASP A 133 -6.57 18.70 -12.55
CA ASP A 133 -5.98 20.02 -12.79
C ASP A 133 -4.60 20.14 -12.13
N ALA A 134 -4.46 19.67 -10.89
CA ALA A 134 -3.20 19.67 -10.17
C ALA A 134 -2.16 18.78 -10.87
N ARG A 135 -2.55 17.59 -11.34
CA ARG A 135 -1.66 16.68 -12.09
C ARG A 135 -1.24 17.25 -13.44
N GLU A 136 -2.14 17.97 -14.11
CA GLU A 136 -1.85 18.63 -15.40
C GLU A 136 -0.95 19.84 -15.23
N LYS A 137 -1.09 20.57 -14.12
CA LYS A 137 -0.23 21.71 -13.77
C LYS A 137 1.10 21.29 -13.15
N ALA A 138 1.19 20.09 -12.57
CA ALA A 138 2.40 19.59 -11.95
C ALA A 138 3.51 19.29 -12.97
N ILE A 139 4.75 19.60 -12.57
CA ILE A 139 5.95 19.17 -13.30
C ILE A 139 6.11 17.67 -13.06
N LYS A 140 6.24 16.91 -14.15
CA LYS A 140 6.42 15.46 -14.11
C LYS A 140 7.86 15.09 -13.71
N GLU A 141 8.08 13.81 -13.50
CA GLU A 141 9.39 13.24 -13.17
C GLU A 141 10.48 13.59 -14.20
N ASP A 142 11.72 13.62 -13.72
CA ASP A 142 12.86 14.02 -14.53
C ASP A 142 13.31 12.91 -15.48
N LYS A 143 13.42 13.23 -16.77
CA LYS A 143 13.97 12.34 -17.80
C LYS A 143 15.44 12.62 -18.02
N THR A 144 16.24 11.57 -18.18
CA THR A 144 17.68 11.71 -18.43
C THR A 144 18.00 11.47 -19.90
N ILE A 145 18.80 12.34 -20.50
CA ILE A 145 19.31 12.20 -21.87
C ILE A 145 20.82 12.19 -21.80
N ALA A 146 21.44 11.21 -22.44
CA ALA A 146 22.88 11.15 -22.62
C ALA A 146 23.26 11.69 -24.01
N ILE A 147 24.32 12.50 -24.06
CA ILE A 147 24.91 13.06 -25.28
C ILE A 147 26.42 12.78 -25.22
N SER A 148 27.04 12.43 -26.34
CA SER A 148 28.50 12.31 -26.42
C SER A 148 29.13 13.67 -26.73
N GLY A 149 30.31 13.94 -26.19
CA GLY A 149 31.04 15.20 -26.40
C GLY A 149 31.61 15.33 -27.82
N LYS A 150 31.61 14.25 -28.60
CA LYS A 150 32.05 14.21 -30.01
C LYS A 150 30.88 14.20 -31.01
N ILE A 151 29.69 14.58 -30.55
CA ILE A 151 28.48 14.66 -31.39
C ILE A 151 28.65 15.65 -32.54
N ALA A 152 28.07 15.36 -33.70
CA ALA A 152 27.98 16.28 -34.82
C ALA A 152 26.85 17.30 -34.63
N ASP A 153 27.00 18.49 -35.20
CA ASP A 153 26.05 19.60 -35.02
C ASP A 153 24.60 19.22 -35.39
N ASN A 154 24.42 18.44 -36.46
CA ASN A 154 23.10 18.01 -36.91
C ASN A 154 22.41 17.05 -35.89
N ASP A 155 23.15 16.12 -35.30
CA ASP A 155 22.59 15.24 -34.27
C ASP A 155 22.32 16.04 -32.99
N LEU A 156 23.19 17.01 -32.65
CA LEU A 156 22.96 17.91 -31.52
C LEU A 156 21.64 18.67 -31.66
N HIS A 157 21.34 19.24 -32.83
CA HIS A 157 20.06 19.91 -33.09
C HIS A 157 18.87 18.95 -32.94
N THR A 158 19.03 17.68 -33.36
CA THR A 158 17.99 16.66 -33.19
C THR A 158 17.74 16.34 -31.72
N LYS A 159 18.79 16.24 -30.91
CA LYS A 159 18.68 16.09 -29.45
C LYS A 159 18.01 17.31 -28.80
N ILE A 160 18.34 18.52 -29.24
CA ILE A 160 17.71 19.77 -28.75
C ILE A 160 16.20 19.77 -29.05
N LYS A 161 15.77 19.39 -30.26
CA LYS A 161 14.35 19.24 -30.60
C LYS A 161 13.65 18.22 -29.71
N SER A 162 14.32 17.11 -29.40
CA SER A 162 13.80 16.11 -28.46
C SER A 162 13.67 16.67 -27.04
N ILE A 163 14.65 17.45 -26.57
CA ILE A 163 14.62 18.16 -25.29
C ILE A 163 13.42 19.12 -25.22
N HIS A 164 13.24 19.95 -26.26
CA HIS A 164 12.09 20.84 -26.38
C HIS A 164 10.76 20.08 -26.29
N LYS A 165 10.62 18.96 -27.01
CA LYS A 165 9.41 18.12 -26.94
C LYS A 165 9.14 17.58 -25.53
N MET A 166 10.18 17.24 -24.77
CA MET A 166 10.03 16.80 -23.38
C MET A 166 9.64 17.93 -22.43
N LEU A 167 10.25 19.11 -22.59
CA LEU A 167 9.94 20.30 -21.81
C LEU A 167 8.49 20.76 -22.04
N ARG A 168 8.01 20.78 -23.29
CA ARG A 168 6.60 21.09 -23.63
C ARG A 168 5.61 20.11 -22.97
N LYS A 169 6.02 18.84 -22.81
CA LYS A 169 5.23 17.82 -22.11
C LYS A 169 5.29 17.90 -20.57
N ARG A 170 5.91 18.96 -20.03
CA ARG A 170 6.14 19.26 -18.60
C ARG A 170 7.05 18.26 -17.88
N TYR A 171 7.95 17.60 -18.59
CA TYR A 171 8.99 16.79 -17.93
C TYR A 171 10.17 17.68 -17.54
N GLY A 172 10.75 17.45 -16.36
CA GLY A 172 12.11 17.92 -16.10
C GLY A 172 13.10 17.12 -16.95
N VAL A 173 14.17 17.75 -17.39
CA VAL A 173 15.16 17.12 -18.27
C VAL A 173 16.55 17.26 -17.67
N ARG A 174 17.21 16.13 -17.46
CA ARG A 174 18.61 16.04 -17.02
C ARG A 174 19.45 15.61 -18.21
N VAL A 175 20.27 16.52 -18.72
CA VAL A 175 21.18 16.25 -19.84
C VAL A 175 22.55 15.91 -19.25
N VAL A 176 23.09 14.78 -19.65
CA VAL A 176 24.41 14.29 -19.28
C VAL A 176 25.24 14.22 -20.56
N ILE A 177 26.31 15.00 -20.63
CA ILE A 177 27.22 15.05 -21.76
C ILE A 177 28.53 14.38 -21.34
N ALA A 178 28.90 13.30 -22.02
CA ALA A 178 30.18 12.64 -21.82
C ALA A 178 31.31 13.50 -22.42
N ALA A 179 32.40 13.72 -21.68
CA ALA A 179 33.51 14.54 -22.15
C ALA A 179 34.37 13.85 -23.22
N ASP A 180 34.40 12.50 -23.24
CA ASP A 180 35.14 11.69 -24.22
C ASP A 180 36.59 12.16 -24.48
N GLY A 181 37.26 12.63 -23.43
CA GLY A 181 38.64 13.14 -23.46
C GLY A 181 38.79 14.63 -23.79
N ASN A 182 37.72 15.34 -24.15
CA ASN A 182 37.72 16.78 -24.37
C ASN A 182 36.61 17.47 -23.55
N VAL A 183 37.00 17.95 -22.37
CA VAL A 183 36.10 18.61 -21.41
C VAL A 183 35.58 19.95 -21.94
N GLU A 184 36.38 20.67 -22.73
CA GLU A 184 36.00 21.98 -23.27
C GLU A 184 34.85 21.85 -24.27
N LYS A 185 34.95 20.90 -25.20
CA LYS A 185 33.87 20.63 -26.17
C LYS A 185 32.56 20.25 -25.48
N ALA A 186 32.62 19.42 -24.43
CA ALA A 186 31.44 19.05 -23.67
C ALA A 186 30.78 20.26 -22.96
N LYS A 187 31.59 21.22 -22.49
CA LYS A 187 31.08 22.49 -21.93
C LYS A 187 30.42 23.35 -22.99
N THR A 188 31.03 23.49 -24.18
CA THR A 188 30.45 24.24 -25.30
C THR A 188 29.09 23.66 -25.69
N VAL A 189 28.99 22.35 -25.86
CA VAL A 189 27.72 21.66 -26.21
C VAL A 189 26.66 21.90 -25.13
N ARG A 190 27.03 21.83 -23.85
CA ARG A 190 26.12 22.13 -22.73
C ARG A 190 25.59 23.56 -22.84
N ASP A 191 26.46 24.52 -23.12
CA ASP A 191 26.09 25.93 -23.18
C ASP A 191 25.18 26.21 -24.39
N THR A 192 25.41 25.57 -25.53
CA THR A 192 24.49 25.58 -26.68
C THR A 192 23.11 25.05 -26.31
N VAL A 193 23.04 23.92 -25.61
CA VAL A 193 21.76 23.33 -25.15
C VAL A 193 21.04 24.28 -24.19
N ILE A 194 21.78 24.94 -23.28
CA ILE A 194 21.22 25.92 -22.36
C ILE A 194 20.64 27.10 -23.14
N GLU A 195 21.39 27.68 -24.07
CA GLU A 195 20.97 28.83 -24.89
C GLU A 195 19.67 28.54 -25.62
N SER A 196 19.60 27.41 -26.34
CA SER A 196 18.41 27.02 -27.09
C SER A 196 17.20 26.72 -26.19
N CYS A 197 17.39 26.49 -24.89
CA CYS A 197 16.30 26.13 -23.97
C CYS A 197 15.89 27.26 -23.01
N LYS A 198 16.54 28.44 -23.03
CA LYS A 198 16.25 29.55 -22.09
C LYS A 198 14.81 30.05 -22.17
N GLU A 199 14.21 29.98 -23.35
CA GLU A 199 12.85 30.47 -23.57
C GLU A 199 11.84 29.61 -22.81
N ILE A 200 11.97 28.29 -22.87
CA ILE A 200 10.97 27.33 -22.38
C ILE A 200 11.30 26.81 -20.97
N ALA A 201 12.58 26.76 -20.60
CA ALA A 201 13.05 26.15 -19.37
C ALA A 201 13.98 27.04 -18.54
N LYS A 202 13.88 26.88 -17.23
CA LYS A 202 14.80 27.45 -16.25
C LYS A 202 15.89 26.41 -15.95
N VAL A 203 17.14 26.87 -15.93
CA VAL A 203 18.27 26.05 -15.48
C VAL A 203 18.27 25.98 -13.95
N VAL A 204 18.29 24.76 -13.41
CA VAL A 204 18.32 24.53 -11.94
C VAL A 204 19.75 24.34 -11.46
N THR A 205 20.49 23.47 -12.15
CA THR A 205 21.80 23.01 -11.70
C THR A 205 22.71 22.78 -12.90
N LYS A 206 23.96 23.21 -12.78
CA LYS A 206 25.05 22.96 -13.74
C LYS A 206 26.21 22.33 -12.96
N ASN A 207 26.61 21.13 -13.36
CA ASN A 207 27.75 20.44 -12.75
C ASN A 207 28.73 20.04 -13.83
N ASP A 208 29.98 20.44 -13.67
CA ASP A 208 31.06 20.01 -14.54
C ASP A 208 31.96 19.05 -13.78
N SER A 209 32.08 17.84 -14.30
CA SER A 209 33.03 16.83 -13.83
C SER A 209 34.04 16.56 -14.94
N ALA A 210 35.19 16.00 -14.58
CA ALA A 210 36.25 15.64 -15.52
C ALA A 210 35.76 14.70 -16.64
N PHE A 211 34.76 13.85 -16.34
CA PHE A 211 34.24 12.87 -17.29
C PHE A 211 32.89 13.26 -17.90
N ASN A 212 32.08 14.07 -17.20
CA ASN A 212 30.72 14.39 -17.63
C ASN A 212 30.35 15.83 -17.27
N ALA A 213 29.78 16.56 -18.24
CA ALA A 213 29.07 17.82 -18.00
C ALA A 213 27.57 17.53 -17.85
N LYS A 214 26.96 17.98 -16.75
CA LYS A 214 25.56 17.72 -16.42
C LYS A 214 24.79 19.02 -16.28
N VAL A 215 23.59 19.05 -16.85
CA VAL A 215 22.65 20.18 -16.67
C VAL A 215 21.24 19.67 -16.39
N THR A 216 20.58 20.28 -15.42
CA THR A 216 19.17 20.00 -15.10
C THR A 216 18.31 21.20 -15.50
N LEU A 217 17.34 20.94 -16.39
CA LEU A 217 16.39 21.91 -16.92
C LEU A 217 15.00 21.61 -16.37
N ARG A 218 14.33 22.65 -15.86
CA ARG A 218 12.93 22.58 -15.43
C ARG A 218 12.05 23.45 -16.33
N PRO A 219 10.90 22.93 -16.80
CA PRO A 219 9.99 23.69 -17.64
C PRO A 219 9.37 24.87 -16.88
N ILE A 220 9.20 26.01 -17.56
CA ILE A 220 8.47 27.18 -17.03
C ILE A 220 6.99 27.03 -17.43
N LEU A 221 6.11 26.85 -16.44
CA LEU A 221 4.72 26.50 -16.68
C LEU A 221 3.93 27.60 -17.40
N ASP A 222 4.24 28.87 -17.14
CA ASP A 222 3.51 30.01 -17.67
C ASP A 222 3.69 30.16 -19.18
N LYS A 223 4.91 29.93 -19.66
CA LYS A 223 5.27 30.07 -21.08
C LYS A 223 4.71 28.93 -21.93
N ILE A 224 4.74 27.70 -21.42
CA ILE A 224 4.17 26.53 -22.11
C ILE A 224 2.67 26.69 -22.34
N ASN A 225 1.96 27.34 -21.42
CA ASN A 225 0.53 27.62 -21.56
C ASN A 225 0.24 28.66 -22.65
N GLN A 226 1.14 29.62 -22.86
CA GLN A 226 1.00 30.66 -23.88
C GLN A 226 1.23 30.08 -25.28
N ASP A 227 2.21 29.19 -25.45
CA ASP A 227 2.49 28.54 -26.74
C ASP A 227 1.34 27.61 -27.16
N LYS A 228 0.75 26.86 -26.23
CA LYS A 228 -0.43 26.02 -26.52
C LYS A 228 -1.62 26.82 -27.04
N LYS A 229 -1.90 27.98 -26.42
CA LYS A 229 -2.99 28.86 -26.86
C LYS A 229 -2.77 29.45 -28.25
N LYS A 230 -1.53 29.54 -28.72
CA LYS A 230 -1.22 29.99 -30.08
C LYS A 230 -1.41 28.86 -31.09
N GLU A 231 -0.93 27.65 -30.77
CA GLU A 231 -1.10 26.47 -31.62
C GLU A 231 -2.60 26.12 -31.84
N ASP A 232 -3.46 26.29 -30.83
CA ASP A 232 -4.91 26.03 -30.96
C ASP A 232 -5.61 27.07 -31.89
N ASN A 233 -5.20 28.35 -31.83
CA ASN A 233 -5.79 29.41 -32.66
C ASN A 233 -5.41 29.30 -34.15
N ASP A 234 -4.19 28.83 -34.46
CA ASP A 234 -3.74 28.68 -35.85
C ASP A 234 -4.42 27.48 -36.55
N SER A 235 -4.87 26.48 -35.78
CA SER A 235 -5.55 25.28 -36.32
C SER A 235 -7.02 25.48 -36.69
N GLU A 236 -7.66 26.54 -36.20
CA GLU A 236 -9.07 26.86 -36.52
C GLU A 236 -9.21 27.64 -37.84
N GLU A 237 -8.13 28.22 -38.38
CA GLU A 237 -8.16 28.97 -39.64
C GLU A 237 -7.98 28.08 -40.90
N GLU A 238 -7.34 26.91 -40.79
CA GLU A 238 -7.07 26.02 -41.94
C GLU A 238 -8.26 25.17 -42.40
N ASP A 239 -9.29 24.95 -41.57
CA ASP A 239 -10.49 24.17 -41.94
C ASP A 239 -11.56 25.01 -42.67
N SER A 240 -11.25 26.26 -43.01
CA SER A 240 -12.19 27.23 -43.61
C SER A 240 -11.95 27.56 -45.10
N HIS A 241 -11.02 26.88 -45.77
CA HIS A 241 -10.71 27.05 -47.20
C HIS A 241 -10.97 25.81 -48.06
#